data_AF-A0A2X0U0J1-F1
#
_entry.id   AF-A0A2X0U0J1-F1
#
_cell.length_a   1.000
_cell.length_b   1.000
_cell.length_c   1.000
_cell.angle_alpha   90.00
_cell.angle_beta   90.00
_cell.angle_gamma   90.00
#
_symmetry.space_group_name_H-M   'P 1'
#
loop_
_entity.id
_entity.type
_entity.pdbx_description
1 polymer ?
#
loop_
_entity_poly.entity_id
_entity_poly.type
_entity_poly.pdbx_seq_one_letter_code
_entity_poly.pdbx_strand_id
1 'polypeptide(L)'
;MEADINTLTSTRVRSCLTELITLGRTLKHRAQDILAYFGHPHTSNGPTEAINGRLEHLRRPALGFRNLTHHITRCLLETGGFRPQLHPQI
;
A
#
# COMPACT_ATOMS: atom_id res chain seq x y z
N MET A 1 9.19 -9.97 13.05
CA MET A 1 8.64 -8.63 13.27
C MET A 1 8.99 -8.05 14.63
N GLU A 2 8.55 -8.63 15.75
CA GLU A 2 8.90 -8.10 17.09
C GLU A 2 10.41 -8.01 17.32
N ALA A 3 11.15 -9.07 16.97
CA ALA A 3 12.61 -9.09 17.02
C ALA A 3 13.26 -7.99 16.15
N ASP A 4 12.65 -7.65 15.02
CA ASP A 4 13.15 -6.64 14.10
C ASP A 4 12.95 -5.22 14.67
N ILE A 5 11.77 -4.96 15.24
CA ILE A 5 11.48 -3.71 15.98
C ILE A 5 12.45 -3.55 17.13
N ASN A 6 12.68 -4.61 17.91
CA ASN A 6 13.62 -4.60 19.03
C ASN A 6 15.06 -4.35 18.58
N THR A 7 15.47 -4.94 17.45
CA THR A 7 16.80 -4.72 16.88
C THR A 7 16.99 -3.25 16.49
N LEU A 8 16.04 -2.66 15.76
CA LEU A 8 16.12 -1.27 15.29
C LEU A 8 16.02 -0.24 16.41
N THR A 9 15.50 -0.62 17.58
CA THR A 9 15.25 0.31 18.70
C THR A 9 16.23 0.13 19.87
N SER A 10 16.80 -1.06 20.04
CA SER A 10 17.72 -1.40 21.12
C SER A 10 19.18 -1.40 20.70
N THR A 11 19.48 -1.60 19.40
CA THR A 11 20.85 -1.45 18.90
C THR A 11 21.18 0.01 18.67
N ARG A 12 22.44 0.38 18.95
CA ARG A 12 22.92 1.73 18.70
C ARG A 12 23.14 1.91 17.21
N VAL A 13 22.09 2.32 16.50
CA VAL A 13 22.18 2.73 15.09
C VAL A 13 23.14 3.91 14.98
N ARG A 14 24.07 3.86 14.02
CA ARG A 14 25.04 4.95 13.78
C ARG A 14 24.29 6.26 13.55
N SER A 15 24.76 7.34 14.16
CA SER A 15 24.10 8.66 14.12
C SER A 15 23.92 9.24 12.72
N CYS A 16 24.73 8.81 11.75
CA CYS A 16 24.61 9.20 10.35
C CYS A 16 23.44 8.52 9.61
N LEU A 17 22.79 7.50 10.18
CA LEU A 17 21.70 6.74 9.56
C LEU A 17 20.34 7.28 10.03
N THR A 18 20.09 8.56 9.75
CA THR A 18 18.90 9.30 10.21
C THR A 18 17.58 8.63 9.81
N GLU A 19 17.52 8.03 8.61
CA GLU A 19 16.32 7.31 8.14
C GLU A 19 16.02 6.07 8.98
N LEU A 20 17.05 5.27 9.33
CA LEU A 20 16.87 4.10 10.19
C LEU A 20 16.51 4.49 11.62
N ILE A 21 17.07 5.58 12.15
CA ILE A 21 16.69 6.11 13.46
C ILE A 21 15.22 6.53 13.46
N THR A 22 14.78 7.20 12.40
CA THR A 22 13.38 7.63 12.25
C THR A 22 12.44 6.44 12.09
N LEU A 23 12.82 5.46 11.26
CA LEU A 23 12.09 4.22 11.08
C LEU A 23 11.94 3.46 12.41
N GLY A 24 13.04 3.28 13.16
CA GLY A 24 13.01 2.63 14.46
C GLY A 24 12.07 3.31 15.45
N ARG A 25 12.06 4.66 15.50
CA ARG A 25 11.12 5.43 16.33
C ARG A 25 9.67 5.19 15.92
N THR A 26 9.37 5.23 14.62
CA THR A 26 8.02 4.98 14.10
C THR A 26 7.55 3.56 14.39
N LEU A 27 8.41 2.56 14.16
CA LEU A 27 8.12 1.15 14.45
C LEU A 27 7.88 0.92 15.93
N LYS A 28 8.67 1.55 16.83
CA LYS A 28 8.46 1.49 18.28
C LYS A 28 7.11 2.07 18.67
N HIS A 29 6.79 3.27 18.15
CA HIS A 29 5.55 3.96 18.45
C HIS A 29 4.31 3.19 17.98
N ARG A 30 4.41 2.48 16.86
CA ARG A 30 3.31 1.69 16.27
C ARG A 30 3.41 0.19 16.57
N ALA A 31 4.29 -0.23 17.49
CA ALA A 31 4.61 -1.63 17.70
C ALA A 31 3.37 -2.48 18.00
N GLN A 32 2.45 -1.98 18.82
CA GLN A 32 1.21 -2.69 19.15
C GLN A 32 0.35 -2.97 17.91
N ASP A 33 0.09 -1.94 17.09
CA ASP A 33 -0.72 -2.08 15.87
C ASP A 33 -0.06 -3.03 14.86
N ILE A 34 1.26 -2.89 14.69
CA ILE A 34 2.04 -3.71 13.77
C ILE A 34 1.98 -5.17 14.21
N LEU A 35 2.24 -5.47 15.48
CA LEU A 35 2.22 -6.83 15.98
C LEU A 35 0.80 -7.44 15.92
N ALA A 36 -0.24 -6.63 16.14
CA ALA A 36 -1.62 -7.08 15.98
C ALA A 36 -1.93 -7.55 14.56
N TYR A 37 -1.38 -6.89 13.53
CA TYR A 37 -1.53 -7.32 12.13
C TYR A 37 -0.93 -8.71 11.88
N PHE A 38 0.29 -8.96 12.36
CA PHE A 38 0.98 -10.25 12.20
C PHE A 38 0.42 -11.36 13.09
N GLY A 39 -0.26 -11.01 14.18
CA GLY A 39 -0.93 -11.98 15.06
C GLY A 39 -2.30 -12.45 14.56
N HIS A 40 -2.89 -11.78 13.57
CA HIS A 40 -4.17 -12.19 13.01
C HIS A 40 -4.00 -13.31 11.96
N PRO A 41 -4.72 -14.43 12.08
CA PRO A 41 -4.67 -15.49 11.08
C PRO A 41 -5.27 -15.02 9.75
N HIS A 42 -4.72 -15.52 8.65
CA HIS A 42 -5.18 -15.22 7.28
C HIS A 42 -5.08 -13.74 6.86
N THR A 43 -4.33 -12.90 7.58
CA THR A 43 -3.97 -11.57 7.08
C THR A 43 -2.86 -11.68 6.04
N SER A 44 -3.02 -10.95 4.95
CA SER A 44 -1.97 -10.78 3.95
C SER A 44 -2.05 -9.38 3.37
N ASN A 45 -0.92 -8.87 2.89
CA ASN A 45 -0.87 -7.59 2.19
C ASN A 45 -1.25 -7.72 0.70
N GLY A 46 -1.43 -8.96 0.21
CA GLY A 46 -1.67 -9.27 -1.19
C GLY A 46 -2.85 -8.51 -1.81
N PRO A 47 -4.03 -8.42 -1.17
CA PRO A 47 -5.15 -7.64 -1.72
C PRO A 47 -4.83 -6.15 -1.86
N THR A 48 -4.16 -5.56 -0.87
CA THR A 48 -3.72 -4.15 -0.90
C THR A 48 -2.69 -3.93 -2.00
N GLU A 49 -1.72 -4.84 -2.14
CA GLU A 49 -0.68 -4.79 -3.17
C GLU A 49 -1.26 -4.97 -4.57
N ALA A 50 -2.25 -5.85 -4.74
CA ALA A 50 -2.94 -6.03 -6.00
C ALA A 50 -3.65 -4.74 -6.44
N ILE A 51 -4.25 -4.00 -5.51
CA ILE A 51 -4.86 -2.69 -5.82
C ILE A 51 -3.77 -1.66 -6.12
N ASN A 52 -2.72 -1.57 -5.30
CA ASN A 52 -1.63 -0.60 -5.51
C ASN A 52 -0.91 -0.82 -6.85
N GLY A 53 -0.66 -2.06 -7.24
CA GLY A 53 -0.07 -2.37 -8.55
C GLY A 53 -0.94 -1.91 -9.72
N ARG A 54 -2.27 -2.02 -9.59
CA ARG A 54 -3.21 -1.46 -10.59
C ARG A 54 -3.16 0.06 -10.60
N LEU A 55 -3.11 0.72 -9.44
CA LEU A 55 -3.00 2.18 -9.35
C LEU A 55 -1.67 2.70 -9.92
N GLU A 56 -0.56 2.01 -9.69
CA GLU A 56 0.72 2.34 -10.28
C GLU A 56 0.70 2.21 -11.80
N HIS A 57 0.11 1.11 -12.30
CA HIS A 57 -0.10 0.92 -13.73
C HIS A 57 -0.95 2.05 -14.33
N LEU A 58 -1.99 2.51 -13.63
CA LEU A 58 -2.85 3.63 -14.03
C LEU A 58 -2.16 4.99 -13.95
N ARG A 59 -1.26 5.19 -12.99
CA ARG A 59 -0.57 6.46 -12.78
C ARG A 59 0.26 6.87 -13.99
N ARG A 60 0.91 5.92 -14.65
CA ARG A 60 1.77 6.18 -15.81
C ARG A 60 0.97 6.73 -17.02
N PRO A 61 -0.15 6.13 -17.44
CA PRO A 61 -1.07 6.72 -18.43
C PRO A 61 -1.78 7.98 -17.96
N ALA A 62 -2.02 8.14 -16.65
CA ALA A 62 -2.87 9.21 -16.13
C ALA A 62 -2.16 10.54 -15.83
N LEU A 63 -0.83 10.60 -15.93
CA LEU A 63 0.01 11.79 -15.61
C LEU A 63 -0.40 13.09 -16.34
N GLY A 64 -1.16 13.01 -17.43
CA GLY A 64 -1.66 14.16 -18.19
C GLY A 64 -3.05 14.67 -17.78
N PHE A 65 -3.81 13.94 -16.96
CA PHE A 65 -5.17 14.35 -16.59
C PHE A 65 -5.13 15.34 -15.43
N ARG A 66 -5.56 16.57 -15.71
CA ARG A 66 -5.71 17.65 -14.71
C ARG A 66 -7.13 17.78 -14.14
N ASN A 67 -8.04 16.93 -14.62
CA ASN A 67 -9.45 16.93 -14.25
C ASN A 67 -9.82 15.58 -13.63
N LEU A 68 -10.44 15.61 -12.44
CA LEU A 68 -10.83 14.42 -11.68
C LEU A 68 -11.77 13.50 -12.46
N THR A 69 -12.73 14.05 -13.21
CA THR A 69 -13.65 13.28 -14.06
C THR A 69 -12.89 12.48 -15.11
N HIS A 70 -11.93 13.10 -15.80
CA HIS A 70 -11.12 12.39 -16.80
C HIS A 70 -10.23 11.32 -16.17
N HIS A 71 -9.69 11.58 -14.96
CA HIS A 71 -8.93 10.60 -14.21
C HIS A 71 -9.80 9.38 -13.84
N ILE A 72 -11.01 9.60 -13.31
CA ILE A 72 -11.97 8.53 -12.98
C ILE A 72 -12.34 7.73 -14.23
N THR A 73 -12.67 8.39 -15.35
CA THR A 73 -13.00 7.72 -16.60
C THR A 73 -11.85 6.84 -17.08
N ARG A 74 -10.58 7.30 -17.01
CA ARG A 74 -9.43 6.47 -17.38
C ARG A 74 -9.29 5.25 -16.47
N CYS A 75 -9.42 5.43 -15.15
CA CYS A 75 -9.38 4.34 -14.18
C CYS A 75 -10.46 3.30 -14.47
N LEU A 76 -11.69 3.72 -14.81
CA LEU A 76 -12.78 2.82 -15.16
C LEU A 76 -12.52 2.05 -16.46
N LEU A 77 -11.99 2.70 -17.50
CA LEU A 77 -11.66 2.04 -18.77
C LEU A 77 -10.62 0.93 -18.60
N GLU A 78 -9.52 1.25 -17.94
CA GLU A 78 -8.38 0.34 -17.71
C GLU A 78 -8.71 -0.83 -16.78
N THR A 79 -9.61 -0.60 -15.82
CA THR A 79 -10.05 -1.65 -14.89
C THR A 79 -11.19 -2.50 -15.44
N GLY A 80 -11.70 -2.19 -16.64
CA GLY A 80 -12.81 -2.90 -17.27
C GLY A 80 -14.19 -2.53 -16.72
N GLY A 81 -14.33 -1.37 -16.08
CA GLY A 81 -15.59 -0.82 -15.56
C GLY A 81 -16.61 -0.41 -16.63
N PHE A 82 -16.22 -0.44 -17.92
CA PHE A 82 -17.10 -0.26 -19.09
C PHE A 82 -17.28 -1.56 -19.89
N ARG A 83 -17.38 -2.71 -19.22
CA ARG A 83 -17.85 -3.93 -19.92
C ARG A 83 -19.36 -3.78 -20.18
N PRO A 84 -19.85 -3.99 -21.41
CA PRO A 84 -21.26 -4.32 -21.59
C PRO A 84 -21.59 -5.50 -20.68
N GLN A 85 -22.78 -5.53 -20.06
CA GLN A 85 -23.25 -6.72 -19.35
C GLN A 85 -23.05 -7.94 -20.26
N LEU A 86 -22.11 -8.82 -19.92
CA LEU A 86 -21.78 -9.98 -20.75
C LEU A 86 -22.93 -10.99 -20.79
N HIS A 87 -23.96 -10.83 -19.95
CA HIS A 87 -25.25 -11.49 -20.08
C HIS A 87 -26.36 -10.52 -19.67
N PRO A 88 -27.24 -10.11 -20.60
CA PRO A 88 -28.56 -9.59 -20.23
C PRO A 88 -29.27 -10.72 -19.49
N GLN A 89 -29.59 -10.52 -18.22
CA GLN A 89 -30.66 -11.32 -17.63
C GLN A 89 -31.94 -10.87 -18.35
N ILE A 90 -32.55 -11.86 -19.01
CA ILE A 90 -33.76 -11.76 -19.84
C ILE A 90 -34.84 -10.96 -19.11
#